data_AF-A0A832N6D4-F1
#
_entry.id   AF-A0A832N6D4-F1
#
_cell.length_a   1.000
_cell.length_b   1.000
_cell.length_c   1.000
_cell.angle_alpha   90.00
_cell.angle_beta   90.00
_cell.angle_gamma   90.00
#
_symmetry.space_group_name_H-M   'P 1'
#
loop_
_entity.id
_entity.type
_entity.pdbx_description
1 polymer ?
#
loop_
_entity_poly.entity_id
_entity_poly.type
_entity_poly.pdbx_seq_one_letter_code
_entity_poly.pdbx_strand_id
1 'polypeptide(L)'
;ELARYHRRRLLDKFVKEGQSWSKARRGYELTLGLQVNALSMMAKWVGGAFVHRDKKGDPGDRLPIQVVPPEQQRAALDFVIQNAFFDEAFDLTPELLSHLRAERWWEEQGTLEDPAWPVHDRIMGIQASVLTMLMNPVTLRRIYDNELYTPANQDVLTLPELLEKIKAAIWSELERRPDKRYTARNPMISNLRRNLQREHLERLIDLSLPEADFGAAYKPIANLAVAQLRELRDRIAPLLDTKAVENLDPYTRAHLSEARLRIEKALDAQFIYNAPSWGGGLGGILILGQPPEQ
;
A
#
# COMPACT_ATOMS: atom_id res chain seq x y z
N GLU A 1 1.51 2.07 20.50
CA GLU A 1 1.76 1.96 21.96
C GLU A 1 1.32 0.63 22.58
N LEU A 2 0.03 0.39 22.84
CA LEU A 2 -0.42 -0.77 23.62
C LEU A 2 -0.02 -2.14 23.03
N ALA A 3 -0.13 -2.33 21.72
CA ALA A 3 0.30 -3.56 21.06
C ALA A 3 1.80 -3.83 21.27
N ARG A 4 2.67 -2.81 21.13
CA ARG A 4 4.11 -2.91 21.40
C ARG A 4 4.37 -3.24 22.86
N TYR A 5 3.67 -2.59 23.78
CA TYR A 5 3.78 -2.86 25.21
C TYR A 5 3.57 -4.34 25.55
N HIS A 6 2.55 -4.97 24.95
CA HIS A 6 2.27 -6.38 25.16
C HIS A 6 3.25 -7.30 24.42
N ARG A 7 3.62 -6.99 23.17
CA ARG A 7 4.58 -7.78 22.37
C ARG A 7 5.92 -7.97 23.06
N ARG A 8 6.48 -6.90 23.64
CA ARG A 8 7.76 -6.93 24.38
C ARG A 8 7.73 -7.75 25.66
N ARG A 9 6.56 -8.15 26.14
CA ARG A 9 6.36 -8.91 27.38
C ARG A 9 5.80 -10.31 27.12
N LEU A 10 5.68 -10.71 25.85
CA LEU A 10 5.10 -12.01 25.49
C LEU A 10 5.91 -13.15 26.09
N LEU A 11 7.23 -13.12 25.92
CA LEU A 11 8.11 -14.21 26.37
C LEU A 11 8.17 -14.29 27.90
N ASP A 12 8.23 -13.14 28.59
CA ASP A 12 8.46 -13.12 30.05
C ASP A 12 7.19 -13.15 30.91
N LYS A 13 6.07 -12.59 30.41
CA LYS A 13 4.84 -12.38 31.19
C LYS A 13 3.66 -13.18 30.68
N PHE A 14 3.59 -13.44 29.38
CA PHE A 14 2.46 -14.15 28.78
C PHE A 14 2.69 -15.67 28.73
N VAL A 15 3.87 -16.10 28.30
CA VAL A 15 4.34 -17.48 28.42
C VAL A 15 4.95 -17.68 29.81
N LYS A 16 4.49 -18.70 30.54
CA LYS A 16 5.00 -19.06 31.87
C LYS A 16 5.83 -20.33 31.79
N GLU A 17 6.66 -20.56 32.81
CA GLU A 17 7.44 -21.79 32.96
C GLU A 17 6.55 -23.05 32.78
N GLY A 18 7.03 -24.01 31.99
CA GLY A 18 6.30 -25.23 31.64
C GLY A 18 5.19 -25.09 30.59
N GLN A 19 4.93 -23.88 30.06
CA GLN A 19 3.95 -23.68 28.98
C GLN A 19 4.56 -23.82 27.59
N SER A 20 3.74 -24.22 26.61
CA SER A 20 4.14 -24.29 25.20
C SER A 20 4.46 -22.90 24.62
N TRP A 21 5.51 -22.83 23.80
CA TRP A 21 5.85 -21.64 23.00
C TRP A 21 4.80 -21.28 21.94
N SER A 22 3.88 -22.19 21.59
CA SER A 22 2.70 -21.84 20.76
C SER A 22 1.88 -20.70 21.36
N LYS A 23 1.93 -20.54 22.68
CA LYS A 23 1.31 -19.42 23.38
C LYS A 23 1.94 -18.08 23.01
N ALA A 24 3.24 -18.01 22.71
CA ALA A 24 3.87 -16.78 22.23
C ALA A 24 3.29 -16.37 20.86
N ARG A 25 3.17 -17.32 19.92
CA ARG A 25 2.51 -17.11 18.61
C ARG A 25 1.09 -16.60 18.78
N ARG A 26 0.28 -17.28 19.60
CA ARG A 26 -1.10 -16.86 19.89
C ARG A 26 -1.17 -15.45 20.47
N GLY A 27 -0.31 -15.14 21.45
CA GLY A 27 -0.25 -13.81 22.06
C GLY A 27 0.12 -12.72 21.06
N TYR A 28 1.10 -12.99 20.19
CA TYR A 28 1.49 -12.08 19.12
C TYR A 28 0.34 -11.86 18.14
N GLU A 29 -0.31 -12.93 17.67
CA GLU A 29 -1.45 -12.86 16.74
C GLU A 29 -2.64 -12.10 17.32
N LEU A 30 -2.93 -12.22 18.62
CA LEU A 30 -3.95 -11.40 19.29
C LEU A 30 -3.62 -9.90 19.21
N THR A 31 -2.38 -9.52 19.51
CA THR A 31 -1.97 -8.11 19.40
C THR A 31 -1.96 -7.62 17.96
N LEU A 32 -1.64 -8.49 17.00
CA LEU A 32 -1.69 -8.19 15.57
C LEU A 32 -3.14 -8.00 15.10
N GLY A 33 -4.07 -8.86 15.53
CA GLY A 33 -5.49 -8.71 15.24
C GLY A 33 -6.06 -7.39 15.78
N LEU A 34 -5.68 -6.99 17.00
CA LEU A 34 -6.05 -5.67 17.55
C LEU A 34 -5.52 -4.51 16.71
N GLN A 35 -4.27 -4.59 16.25
CA GLN A 35 -3.68 -3.61 15.33
C GLN A 35 -4.47 -3.54 14.01
N VAL A 36 -4.78 -4.68 13.39
CA VAL A 36 -5.54 -4.75 12.13
C VAL A 36 -6.96 -4.19 12.28
N ASN A 37 -7.62 -4.47 13.39
CA ASN A 37 -8.94 -3.91 13.68
C ASN A 37 -8.89 -2.39 13.82
N ALA A 38 -7.88 -1.86 14.51
CA ALA A 38 -7.68 -0.41 14.63
C ALA A 38 -7.37 0.23 13.27
N LEU A 39 -6.50 -0.38 12.46
CA LEU A 39 -6.19 0.09 11.10
C LEU A 39 -7.45 0.14 10.23
N SER A 40 -8.26 -0.92 10.25
CA SER A 40 -9.53 -1.00 9.52
C SER A 40 -10.55 0.05 9.97
N MET A 41 -10.57 0.38 11.27
CA MET A 41 -11.45 1.42 11.80
C MET A 41 -10.99 2.81 11.36
N MET A 42 -9.70 3.10 11.48
CA MET A 42 -9.13 4.42 11.17
C MET A 42 -9.14 4.71 9.67
N ALA A 43 -8.85 3.72 8.82
CA ALA A 43 -8.87 3.90 7.37
C ALA A 43 -10.25 4.36 6.83
N LYS A 44 -11.36 4.00 7.49
CA LYS A 44 -12.72 4.41 7.09
C LYS A 44 -13.00 5.91 7.25
N TRP A 45 -12.26 6.59 8.13
CA TRP A 45 -12.38 8.04 8.31
C TRP A 45 -11.81 8.80 7.11
N VAL A 46 -10.84 8.22 6.40
CA VAL A 46 -10.22 8.83 5.22
C VAL A 46 -11.21 8.82 4.04
N GLY A 47 -11.55 10.01 3.55
CA GLY A 47 -12.61 10.22 2.57
C GLY A 47 -14.02 10.00 3.10
N GLY A 48 -14.20 9.76 4.41
CA GLY A 48 -15.51 9.51 4.99
C GLY A 48 -16.43 10.74 4.96
N ALA A 49 -17.74 10.50 4.96
CA ALA A 49 -18.76 11.50 5.20
C ALA A 49 -19.83 10.91 6.12
N PHE A 50 -20.34 11.72 7.04
CA PHE A 50 -21.51 11.40 7.84
C PHE A 50 -22.76 11.58 6.97
N VAL A 51 -23.58 10.54 6.92
CA VAL A 51 -24.85 10.56 6.19
C VAL A 51 -25.98 10.56 7.20
N HIS A 52 -26.73 11.65 7.19
CA HIS A 52 -27.88 11.90 8.05
C HIS A 52 -29.17 11.69 7.25
N ARG A 53 -30.20 11.12 7.89
CA ARG A 53 -31.52 10.86 7.27
C ARG A 53 -32.56 11.91 7.65
N ASP A 54 -32.09 13.04 8.16
CA ASP A 54 -32.88 14.17 8.61
C ASP A 54 -33.67 14.74 7.41
N LYS A 55 -34.94 15.06 7.65
CA LYS A 55 -35.81 15.73 6.68
C LYS A 55 -35.71 17.24 6.86
N LYS A 56 -36.02 17.98 5.78
CA LYS A 56 -36.11 19.44 5.85
C LYS A 56 -37.11 19.84 6.94
N GLY A 57 -36.64 20.60 7.93
CA GLY A 57 -37.44 21.04 9.08
C GLY A 57 -37.35 20.15 10.32
N ASP A 58 -36.55 19.08 10.31
CA ASP A 58 -36.26 18.32 11.52
C ASP A 58 -35.46 19.17 12.53
N PRO A 59 -35.63 18.96 13.85
CA PRO A 59 -34.93 19.73 14.87
C PRO A 59 -33.39 19.67 14.70
N GLY A 60 -32.77 20.85 14.61
CA GLY A 60 -31.31 21.00 14.45
C GLY A 60 -30.83 21.17 13.01
N ASP A 61 -31.69 20.96 12.00
CA ASP A 61 -31.43 21.22 10.57
C ASP A 61 -30.04 20.74 10.08
N ARG A 62 -29.69 19.51 10.47
CA ARG A 62 -28.38 18.94 10.12
C ARG A 62 -28.29 18.68 8.62
N LEU A 63 -27.12 18.94 8.06
CA LEU A 63 -26.84 18.60 6.66
C LEU A 63 -26.97 17.09 6.45
N PRO A 64 -27.71 16.62 5.42
CA PRO A 64 -27.81 15.20 5.09
C PRO A 64 -26.47 14.54 4.78
N ILE A 65 -25.49 15.33 4.30
CA ILE A 65 -24.13 14.87 4.01
C ILE A 65 -23.18 15.87 4.67
N GLN A 66 -22.33 15.37 5.56
CA GLN A 66 -21.27 16.15 6.18
C GLN A 66 -19.94 15.43 6.03
N VAL A 67 -19.01 16.00 5.26
CA VAL A 67 -17.66 15.45 5.10
C VAL A 67 -16.98 15.38 6.47
N VAL A 68 -16.25 14.30 6.74
CA VAL A 68 -15.46 14.17 7.98
C VAL A 68 -14.47 15.34 8.06
N PRO A 69 -14.32 16.02 9.21
CA PRO A 69 -13.40 17.16 9.33
C PRO A 69 -11.98 16.81 8.84
N PRO A 70 -11.30 17.69 8.08
CA PRO A 70 -10.01 17.37 7.44
C PRO A 70 -8.95 16.98 8.46
N GLU A 71 -8.92 17.62 9.64
CA GLU A 71 -8.01 17.26 10.73
C GLU A 71 -8.19 15.82 11.21
N GLN A 72 -9.45 15.34 11.32
CA GLN A 72 -9.74 13.95 11.72
C GLN A 72 -9.30 12.97 10.63
N GLN A 73 -9.50 13.31 9.36
CA GLN A 73 -9.04 12.48 8.25
C GLN A 73 -7.51 12.38 8.22
N ARG A 74 -6.80 13.50 8.40
CA ARG A 74 -5.32 13.53 8.47
C ARG A 74 -4.79 12.76 9.66
N ALA A 75 -5.38 12.93 10.85
CA ALA A 75 -5.00 12.16 12.04
C ALA A 75 -5.22 10.65 11.83
N ALA A 76 -6.31 10.27 11.17
CA ALA A 76 -6.57 8.87 10.84
C ALA A 76 -5.57 8.31 9.82
N LEU A 77 -5.25 9.08 8.78
CA LEU A 77 -4.25 8.72 7.78
C LEU A 77 -2.86 8.55 8.42
N ASP A 78 -2.43 9.51 9.23
CA ASP A 78 -1.14 9.46 9.92
C ASP A 78 -1.08 8.26 10.89
N PHE A 79 -2.17 7.97 11.62
CA PHE A 79 -2.27 6.77 12.46
C PHE A 79 -2.07 5.49 11.65
N VAL A 80 -2.77 5.36 10.52
CA VAL A 80 -2.70 4.17 9.66
C VAL A 80 -1.30 3.99 9.10
N ILE A 81 -0.68 5.08 8.60
CA ILE A 81 0.70 5.08 8.10
C ILE A 81 1.67 4.61 9.20
N GLN A 82 1.62 5.23 10.38
CA GLN A 82 2.55 4.93 11.49
C GLN A 82 2.42 3.50 12.03
N ASN A 83 1.24 2.90 11.90
CA ASN A 83 0.95 1.58 12.46
C ASN A 83 0.85 0.48 11.39
N ALA A 84 1.18 0.74 10.12
CA ALA A 84 1.15 -0.28 9.06
C ALA A 84 2.39 -0.27 8.16
N PHE A 85 2.95 0.90 7.86
CA PHE A 85 3.95 1.02 6.79
C PHE A 85 5.39 0.84 7.27
N PHE A 86 5.67 1.05 8.54
CA PHE A 86 7.03 0.96 9.10
C PHE A 86 7.28 -0.37 9.80
N ASP A 87 8.51 -0.87 9.74
CA ASP A 87 8.91 -2.15 10.34
C ASP A 87 8.65 -2.17 11.85
N GLU A 88 8.88 -1.04 12.50
CA GLU A 88 8.71 -0.82 13.94
C GLU A 88 7.24 -0.93 14.37
N ALA A 89 6.28 -0.84 13.44
CA ALA A 89 4.86 -1.05 13.73
C ALA A 89 4.57 -2.50 14.15
N PHE A 90 5.42 -3.46 13.74
CA PHE A 90 5.24 -4.88 14.02
C PHE A 90 6.02 -5.34 15.25
N ASP A 91 7.05 -4.60 15.68
CA ASP A 91 7.87 -4.87 16.89
C ASP A 91 8.45 -6.30 16.87
N LEU A 92 8.90 -6.72 15.69
CA LEU A 92 9.51 -8.04 15.47
C LEU A 92 11.00 -8.02 15.79
N THR A 93 11.44 -8.98 16.60
CA THR A 93 12.85 -9.22 16.92
C THR A 93 13.22 -10.65 16.59
N PRO A 94 14.51 -10.96 16.32
CA PRO A 94 14.95 -12.35 16.13
C PRO A 94 14.58 -13.25 17.31
N GLU A 95 14.68 -12.73 18.53
CA GLU A 95 14.29 -13.42 19.76
C GLU A 95 12.79 -13.71 19.82
N LEU A 96 11.93 -12.75 19.46
CA LEU A 96 10.49 -13.01 19.41
C LEU A 96 10.17 -14.06 18.34
N LEU A 97 10.71 -13.89 17.13
CA LEU A 97 10.45 -14.75 15.98
C LEU A 97 10.86 -16.21 16.23
N SER A 98 11.99 -16.46 16.91
CA SER A 98 12.43 -17.81 17.23
C SER A 98 11.47 -18.57 18.17
N HIS A 99 10.55 -17.85 18.83
CA HIS A 99 9.56 -18.41 19.75
C HIS A 99 8.14 -18.44 19.17
N LEU A 100 7.89 -17.92 17.94
CA LEU A 100 6.57 -17.95 17.30
C LEU A 100 6.29 -19.26 16.55
N ARG A 101 6.35 -20.39 17.27
CA ARG A 101 6.07 -21.71 16.68
C ARG A 101 4.56 -22.00 16.63
N ALA A 102 4.07 -22.66 15.59
CA ALA A 102 2.74 -23.29 15.62
C ALA A 102 2.68 -24.44 16.65
N GLU A 103 1.52 -24.65 17.24
CA GLU A 103 1.24 -25.88 17.99
C GLU A 103 0.97 -26.99 17.00
N ARG A 104 1.52 -28.19 17.23
CA ARG A 104 1.23 -29.34 16.38
C ARG A 104 0.82 -30.50 17.27
N TRP A 105 -0.46 -30.85 17.23
CA TRP A 105 -0.98 -32.03 17.89
C TRP A 105 -0.90 -33.22 16.93
N TRP A 106 -0.58 -34.40 17.47
CA TRP A 106 -0.32 -35.61 16.68
C TRP A 106 -1.54 -36.11 15.88
N GLU A 107 -2.75 -35.63 16.21
CA GLU A 107 -4.01 -35.94 15.52
C GLU A 107 -4.33 -34.97 14.35
N GLU A 108 -3.64 -33.82 14.25
CA GLU A 108 -3.87 -32.81 13.20
C GLU A 108 -3.05 -33.11 11.92
N GLN A 109 -3.16 -34.33 11.40
CA GLN A 109 -2.47 -34.76 10.16
C GLN A 109 -2.95 -34.04 8.87
N GLY A 110 -3.95 -33.15 8.96
CA GLY A 110 -4.61 -32.53 7.80
C GLY A 110 -4.39 -31.02 7.61
N THR A 111 -3.95 -30.27 8.62
CA THR A 111 -3.69 -28.83 8.49
C THR A 111 -2.20 -28.58 8.26
N LEU A 112 -1.86 -28.20 7.03
CA LEU A 112 -0.51 -27.80 6.60
C LEU A 112 -0.15 -26.41 7.14
N GLU A 113 -0.27 -26.17 8.45
CA GLU A 113 0.22 -24.91 9.03
C GLU A 113 1.75 -24.98 9.17
N ASP A 114 2.45 -24.00 8.59
CA ASP A 114 3.90 -23.89 8.70
C ASP A 114 4.30 -23.78 10.18
N PRO A 115 5.22 -24.63 10.67
CA PRO A 115 5.77 -24.53 12.01
C PRO A 115 6.31 -23.14 12.35
N ALA A 116 6.91 -22.46 11.35
CA ALA A 116 7.39 -21.10 11.49
C ALA A 116 6.26 -20.09 11.20
N TRP A 117 6.25 -18.98 11.94
CA TRP A 117 5.29 -17.91 11.67
C TRP A 117 5.66 -17.19 10.35
N PRO A 118 4.77 -17.12 9.34
CA PRO A 118 5.09 -16.61 8.01
C PRO A 118 5.14 -15.07 8.00
N VAL A 119 6.30 -14.51 8.38
CA VAL A 119 6.49 -13.07 8.61
C VAL A 119 6.07 -12.23 7.41
N HIS A 120 6.60 -12.56 6.23
CA HIS A 120 6.40 -11.75 5.02
C HIS A 120 4.94 -11.73 4.60
N ASP A 121 4.28 -12.89 4.54
CA ASP A 121 2.90 -13.00 4.09
C ASP A 121 1.93 -12.30 5.04
N ARG A 122 2.15 -12.45 6.36
CA ARG A 122 1.30 -11.82 7.38
C ARG A 122 1.41 -10.30 7.34
N ILE A 123 2.62 -9.76 7.25
CA ILE A 123 2.83 -8.31 7.22
C ILE A 123 2.35 -7.71 5.90
N MET A 124 2.70 -8.34 4.77
CA MET A 124 2.26 -7.88 3.46
C MET A 124 0.74 -7.91 3.35
N GLY A 125 0.06 -8.95 3.85
CA GLY A 125 -1.41 -8.99 3.86
C GLY A 125 -2.05 -7.80 4.57
N ILE A 126 -1.47 -7.35 5.69
CA ILE A 126 -1.94 -6.17 6.43
C ILE A 126 -1.68 -4.88 5.65
N GLN A 127 -0.46 -4.73 5.14
CA GLN A 127 -0.05 -3.57 4.35
C GLN A 127 -0.88 -3.40 3.08
N ALA A 128 -1.11 -4.50 2.35
CA ALA A 128 -1.95 -4.53 1.16
C ALA A 128 -3.41 -4.20 1.49
N SER A 129 -3.95 -4.73 2.60
CA SER A 129 -5.31 -4.41 3.04
C SER A 129 -5.47 -2.91 3.33
N VAL A 130 -4.49 -2.30 4.01
CA VAL A 130 -4.46 -0.86 4.26
C VAL A 130 -4.42 -0.07 2.95
N LEU A 131 -3.53 -0.43 2.03
CA LEU A 131 -3.45 0.21 0.71
C LEU A 131 -4.76 0.06 -0.08
N THR A 132 -5.44 -1.09 -0.01
CA THR A 132 -6.77 -1.27 -0.61
C THR A 132 -7.79 -0.31 -0.03
N MET A 133 -7.81 -0.12 1.29
CA MET A 133 -8.78 0.81 1.90
C MET A 133 -8.53 2.26 1.51
N LEU A 134 -7.25 2.66 1.39
CA LEU A 134 -6.85 4.04 1.08
C LEU A 134 -6.86 4.39 -0.41
N MET A 135 -6.45 3.45 -1.29
CA MET A 135 -6.15 3.72 -2.70
C MET A 135 -7.12 3.04 -3.69
N ASN A 136 -8.18 2.38 -3.23
CA ASN A 136 -9.15 1.86 -4.18
C ASN A 136 -9.87 3.03 -4.93
N PRO A 137 -10.28 2.83 -6.19
CA PRO A 137 -10.90 3.89 -6.99
C PRO A 137 -12.15 4.54 -6.36
N VAL A 138 -12.91 3.78 -5.56
CA VAL A 138 -14.11 4.31 -4.88
C VAL A 138 -13.73 5.30 -3.79
N THR A 139 -12.73 4.97 -2.95
CA THR A 139 -12.20 5.86 -1.91
C THR A 139 -11.60 7.11 -2.54
N LEU A 140 -10.76 6.95 -3.59
CA LEU A 140 -10.11 8.07 -4.26
C LEU A 140 -11.13 9.01 -4.92
N ARG A 141 -12.14 8.47 -5.61
CA ARG A 141 -13.25 9.24 -6.16
C ARG A 141 -13.98 10.01 -5.07
N ARG A 142 -14.30 9.35 -3.95
CA ARG A 142 -15.04 9.98 -2.84
C ARG A 142 -14.26 11.14 -2.23
N ILE A 143 -12.93 11.02 -2.08
CA ILE A 143 -12.08 12.12 -1.61
C ILE A 143 -12.14 13.29 -2.59
N TYR A 144 -12.01 12.99 -3.88
CA TYR A 144 -12.12 14.01 -4.92
C TYR A 144 -13.49 14.69 -4.93
N ASP A 145 -14.58 13.94 -4.76
CA ASP A 145 -15.92 14.48 -4.67
C ASP A 145 -16.12 15.34 -3.40
N ASN A 146 -15.50 14.97 -2.27
CA ASN A 146 -15.56 15.73 -1.01
C ASN A 146 -14.98 17.15 -1.15
N GLU A 147 -14.07 17.37 -2.10
CA GLU A 147 -13.57 18.71 -2.44
C GLU A 147 -14.69 19.59 -3.02
N LEU A 148 -15.71 19.02 -3.68
CA LEU A 148 -16.89 19.74 -4.19
C LEU A 148 -17.95 19.98 -3.12
N TYR A 149 -18.04 19.11 -2.12
CA TYR A 149 -18.94 19.30 -0.97
C TYR A 149 -18.44 20.38 0.00
N THR A 150 -17.19 20.79 -0.11
CA THR A 150 -16.55 21.76 0.79
C THR A 150 -16.36 23.09 0.06
N PRO A 151 -16.83 24.22 0.62
CA PRO A 151 -16.59 25.53 0.01
C PRO A 151 -15.10 25.80 -0.21
N ALA A 152 -14.75 26.45 -1.33
CA ALA A 152 -13.35 26.66 -1.73
C ALA A 152 -12.48 27.46 -0.73
N ASN A 153 -13.11 28.16 0.22
CA ASN A 153 -12.43 28.89 1.30
C ASN A 153 -12.28 28.07 2.59
N GLN A 154 -12.68 26.80 2.59
CA GLN A 154 -12.56 25.88 3.72
C GLN A 154 -11.55 24.79 3.40
N ASP A 155 -10.86 24.33 4.44
CA ASP A 155 -9.87 23.26 4.33
C ASP A 155 -10.55 21.90 4.07
N VAL A 156 -9.92 21.09 3.22
CA VAL A 156 -10.37 19.75 2.85
C VAL A 156 -9.15 18.86 2.61
N LEU A 157 -9.24 17.58 2.98
CA LEU A 157 -8.22 16.60 2.57
C LEU A 157 -8.36 16.38 1.07
N THR A 158 -7.38 16.84 0.30
CA THR A 158 -7.39 16.71 -1.16
C THR A 158 -6.84 15.37 -1.64
N LEU A 159 -7.22 14.97 -2.85
CA LEU A 159 -6.70 13.75 -3.47
C LEU A 159 -5.15 13.77 -3.65
N PRO A 160 -4.50 14.86 -4.12
CA PRO A 160 -3.05 14.95 -4.16
C PRO A 160 -2.39 14.84 -2.77
N GLU A 161 -2.99 15.45 -1.74
CA GLU A 161 -2.46 15.38 -0.37
C GLU A 161 -2.42 13.92 0.14
N LEU A 162 -3.51 13.16 -0.06
CA LEU A 162 -3.57 11.75 0.32
C LEU A 162 -2.47 10.93 -0.38
N LEU A 163 -2.42 11.02 -1.72
CA LEU A 163 -1.48 10.24 -2.52
C LEU A 163 -0.04 10.60 -2.17
N GLU A 164 0.25 11.87 -1.91
CA GLU A 164 1.59 12.32 -1.52
C GLU A 164 1.99 11.77 -0.16
N LYS A 165 1.12 11.85 0.86
CA LYS A 165 1.39 11.31 2.19
C LYS A 165 1.68 9.81 2.16
N ILE A 166 0.93 9.04 1.36
CA ILE A 166 1.15 7.60 1.19
C ILE A 166 2.51 7.34 0.51
N LYS A 167 2.76 7.97 -0.64
CA LYS A 167 4.02 7.82 -1.40
C LYS A 167 5.22 8.19 -0.54
N ALA A 168 5.19 9.35 0.11
CA ALA A 168 6.28 9.83 0.96
C ALA A 168 6.58 8.87 2.12
N ALA A 169 5.55 8.30 2.76
CA ALA A 169 5.72 7.33 3.82
C ALA A 169 6.30 5.99 3.35
N ILE A 170 5.92 5.51 2.16
CA ILE A 170 6.35 4.21 1.61
C ILE A 170 7.75 4.27 1.00
N TRP A 171 8.12 5.42 0.43
CA TRP A 171 9.38 5.62 -0.29
C TRP A 171 10.37 6.52 0.45
N SER A 172 10.20 6.71 1.76
CA SER A 172 11.03 7.57 2.60
C SER A 172 12.54 7.28 2.53
N GLU A 173 12.91 6.04 2.18
CA GLU A 173 14.29 5.60 2.01
C GLU A 173 14.96 6.25 0.79
N LEU A 174 14.19 6.67 -0.21
CA LEU A 174 14.72 7.36 -1.41
C LEU A 174 15.22 8.78 -1.09
N GLU A 175 14.80 9.36 0.03
CA GLU A 175 15.29 10.68 0.48
C GLU A 175 16.72 10.63 1.03
N ARG A 176 17.21 9.43 1.36
CA ARG A 176 18.52 9.24 1.97
C ARG A 176 19.49 8.74 0.92
N ARG A 177 20.62 9.45 0.77
CA ARG A 177 21.76 8.89 0.03
C ARG A 177 22.43 7.80 0.88
N PRO A 178 22.97 6.73 0.27
CA PRO A 178 23.74 5.73 1.00
C PRO A 178 24.91 6.39 1.75
N ASP A 179 24.83 6.40 3.08
CA ASP A 179 25.81 7.01 3.98
C ASP A 179 26.95 6.04 4.35
N LYS A 180 26.72 4.76 4.13
CA LYS A 180 27.64 3.66 4.37
C LYS A 180 27.44 2.55 3.34
N ARG A 181 28.33 1.56 3.37
CA ARG A 181 28.16 0.33 2.61
C ARG A 181 27.14 -0.59 3.28
N TYR A 182 26.03 -0.85 2.61
CA TYR A 182 25.00 -1.78 3.05
C TYR A 182 25.35 -3.22 2.66
N THR A 183 24.76 -4.18 3.36
CA THR A 183 24.98 -5.61 3.11
C THR A 183 23.66 -6.36 3.05
N ALA A 184 23.66 -7.59 2.55
CA ALA A 184 22.46 -8.42 2.51
C ALA A 184 21.80 -8.64 3.89
N ARG A 185 22.57 -8.52 4.98
CA ARG A 185 22.11 -8.67 6.38
C ARG A 185 21.83 -7.34 7.09
N ASN A 186 22.22 -6.23 6.46
CA ASN A 186 21.94 -4.88 6.91
C ASN A 186 21.63 -4.03 5.67
N PRO A 187 20.47 -4.25 5.03
CA PRO A 187 20.13 -3.62 3.77
C PRO A 187 19.72 -2.15 3.97
N MET A 188 19.79 -1.36 2.90
CA MET A 188 19.35 0.03 2.92
C MET A 188 17.82 0.13 3.05
N ILE A 189 17.10 -0.69 2.27
CA ILE A 189 15.64 -0.82 2.36
C ILE A 189 15.37 -2.21 2.94
N SER A 190 14.56 -2.31 3.98
CA SER A 190 14.27 -3.61 4.59
C SER A 190 13.43 -4.50 3.66
N ASN A 191 13.35 -5.80 3.96
CA ASN A 191 12.54 -6.71 3.15
C ASN A 191 11.03 -6.39 3.21
N LEU A 192 10.51 -5.95 4.36
CA LEU A 192 9.11 -5.57 4.53
C LEU A 192 8.81 -4.29 3.75
N ARG A 193 9.73 -3.32 3.79
CA ARG A 193 9.63 -2.06 3.06
C ARG A 193 9.67 -2.26 1.55
N ARG A 194 10.55 -3.14 1.05
CA ARG A 194 10.57 -3.49 -0.39
C ARG A 194 9.26 -4.11 -0.86
N ASN A 195 8.66 -5.01 -0.06
CA ASN A 195 7.37 -5.60 -0.38
C ASN A 195 6.26 -4.54 -0.43
N LEU A 196 6.20 -3.64 0.55
CA LEU A 196 5.25 -2.52 0.58
C LEU A 196 5.42 -1.56 -0.61
N GLN A 197 6.66 -1.20 -0.93
CA GLN A 197 7.00 -0.36 -2.08
C GLN A 197 6.55 -1.01 -3.39
N ARG A 198 6.74 -2.32 -3.53
CA ARG A 198 6.30 -3.08 -4.69
C ARG A 198 4.77 -3.08 -4.81
N GLU A 199 4.06 -3.36 -3.73
CA GLU A 199 2.59 -3.33 -3.69
C GLU A 199 2.04 -1.95 -4.07
N HIS A 200 2.63 -0.88 -3.54
CA HIS A 200 2.24 0.49 -3.89
C HIS A 200 2.51 0.81 -5.37
N LEU A 201 3.66 0.37 -5.89
CA LEU A 201 4.02 0.56 -7.30
C LEU A 201 3.01 -0.13 -8.23
N GLU A 202 2.67 -1.39 -7.98
CA GLU A 202 1.69 -2.10 -8.82
C GLU A 202 0.33 -1.38 -8.82
N ARG A 203 -0.13 -0.89 -7.66
CA ARG A 203 -1.37 -0.10 -7.57
C ARG A 203 -1.31 1.21 -8.33
N LEU A 204 -0.18 1.91 -8.31
CA LEU A 204 0.00 3.12 -9.11
C LEU A 204 -0.03 2.80 -10.60
N ILE A 205 0.58 1.68 -11.02
CA ILE A 205 0.52 1.22 -12.41
C ILE A 205 -0.94 0.92 -12.78
N ASP A 206 -1.67 0.16 -11.97
CA ASP A 206 -3.08 -0.16 -12.21
C ASP A 206 -3.94 1.12 -12.33
N LEU A 207 -3.82 2.05 -11.38
CA LEU A 207 -4.53 3.33 -11.39
C LEU A 207 -4.16 4.22 -12.58
N SER A 208 -3.00 3.99 -13.19
CA SER A 208 -2.55 4.75 -14.35
C SER A 208 -3.18 4.23 -15.65
N LEU A 209 -3.61 2.97 -15.70
CA LEU A 209 -4.15 2.38 -16.92
C LEU A 209 -5.55 2.95 -17.22
N PRO A 210 -5.88 3.22 -18.49
CA PRO A 210 -7.21 3.69 -18.84
C PRO A 210 -8.24 2.58 -18.65
N GLU A 211 -8.98 2.64 -17.54
CA GLU A 211 -10.08 1.74 -17.26
C GLU A 211 -11.43 2.43 -17.52
N ALA A 212 -12.22 1.87 -18.44
CA ALA A 212 -13.47 2.47 -18.92
C ALA A 212 -14.57 2.55 -17.84
N ASP A 213 -14.48 1.76 -16.77
CA ASP A 213 -15.60 1.48 -15.86
C ASP A 213 -15.58 2.24 -14.52
N PHE A 214 -14.56 3.07 -14.24
CA PHE A 214 -14.44 3.75 -12.93
C PHE A 214 -15.05 5.16 -12.87
N GLY A 215 -15.62 5.64 -13.98
CA GLY A 215 -16.34 6.92 -14.06
C GLY A 215 -15.44 8.14 -14.24
N ALA A 216 -16.06 9.33 -14.27
CA ALA A 216 -15.40 10.57 -14.72
C ALA A 216 -14.24 11.03 -13.81
N ALA A 217 -14.31 10.74 -12.50
CA ALA A 217 -13.25 11.06 -11.54
C ALA A 217 -11.95 10.27 -11.76
N TYR A 218 -12.00 9.19 -12.55
CA TYR A 218 -10.84 8.34 -12.79
C TYR A 218 -9.73 9.03 -13.57
N LYS A 219 -10.05 9.92 -14.52
CA LYS A 219 -9.02 10.61 -15.32
C LYS A 219 -8.07 11.48 -14.46
N PRO A 220 -8.57 12.33 -13.53
CA PRO A 220 -7.70 13.00 -12.55
C PRO A 220 -6.87 12.04 -11.70
N ILE A 221 -7.47 10.93 -11.23
CA ILE A 221 -6.76 9.91 -10.43
C ILE A 221 -5.60 9.31 -11.23
N ALA A 222 -5.86 8.90 -12.47
CA ALA A 222 -4.85 8.36 -13.37
C ALA A 222 -3.73 9.37 -13.65
N ASN A 223 -4.06 10.64 -13.90
CA ASN A 223 -3.05 11.69 -14.09
C ASN A 223 -2.14 11.85 -12.87
N LEU A 224 -2.69 11.81 -11.66
CA LEU A 224 -1.91 11.87 -10.42
C LEU A 224 -1.06 10.61 -10.22
N ALA A 225 -1.59 9.42 -10.53
CA ALA A 225 -0.82 8.18 -10.47
C ALA A 225 0.38 8.22 -11.44
N VAL A 226 0.19 8.71 -12.66
CA VAL A 226 1.26 8.93 -13.65
C VAL A 226 2.31 9.92 -13.16
N ALA A 227 1.86 11.03 -12.55
CA ALA A 227 2.78 12.01 -11.97
C ALA A 227 3.66 11.36 -10.89
N GLN A 228 3.08 10.58 -9.98
CA GLN A 228 3.84 9.87 -8.95
C GLN A 228 4.79 8.80 -9.51
N LEU A 229 4.38 8.07 -10.55
CA LEU A 229 5.26 7.12 -11.25
C LEU A 229 6.50 7.84 -11.81
N ARG A 230 6.32 8.99 -12.48
CA ARG A 230 7.44 9.81 -12.99
C ARG A 230 8.36 10.28 -11.87
N GLU A 231 7.80 10.80 -10.78
CA GLU A 231 8.58 11.24 -9.62
C GLU A 231 9.37 10.09 -8.98
N LEU A 232 8.77 8.91 -8.84
CA LEU A 232 9.45 7.73 -8.30
C LEU A 232 10.61 7.30 -9.20
N ARG A 233 10.41 7.24 -10.52
CA ARG A 233 11.49 6.97 -11.49
C ARG A 233 12.65 7.95 -11.30
N ASP A 234 12.34 9.24 -11.22
CA ASP A 234 13.33 10.31 -11.13
C ASP A 234 14.07 10.30 -9.78
N ARG A 235 13.43 9.84 -8.72
CA ARG A 235 14.05 9.64 -7.40
C ARG A 235 14.87 8.36 -7.30
N ILE A 236 14.50 7.31 -8.03
CA ILE A 236 15.23 6.03 -8.06
C ILE A 236 16.52 6.16 -8.88
N ALA A 237 16.48 6.87 -10.02
CA ALA A 237 17.61 6.93 -10.95
C ALA A 237 18.96 7.33 -10.29
N PRO A 238 19.04 8.37 -9.43
CA PRO A 238 20.29 8.76 -8.77
C PRO A 238 20.90 7.66 -7.88
N LEU A 239 20.10 6.74 -7.35
CA LEU A 239 20.59 5.63 -6.52
C LEU A 239 21.19 4.49 -7.37
N LEU A 240 20.79 4.39 -8.64
CA LEU A 240 21.24 3.34 -9.57
C LEU A 240 22.37 3.78 -10.50
N ASP A 241 22.40 5.06 -10.88
CA ASP A 241 23.30 5.55 -11.95
C ASP A 241 24.57 6.25 -11.41
N THR A 242 24.76 6.29 -10.10
CA THR A 242 25.89 7.00 -9.46
C THR A 242 26.77 6.04 -8.66
N LYS A 243 27.87 6.56 -8.09
CA LYS A 243 28.67 5.84 -7.07
C LYS A 243 27.84 5.32 -5.89
N ALA A 244 26.63 5.84 -5.67
CA ALA A 244 25.71 5.32 -4.66
C ALA A 244 25.41 3.83 -4.84
N VAL A 245 25.38 3.32 -6.07
CA VAL A 245 25.06 1.92 -6.38
C VAL A 245 26.05 0.93 -5.76
N GLU A 246 27.32 1.35 -5.60
CA GLU A 246 28.39 0.53 -5.00
C GLU A 246 28.19 0.32 -3.49
N ASN A 247 27.47 1.25 -2.86
CA ASN A 247 27.12 1.19 -1.45
C ASN A 247 25.81 0.44 -1.19
N LEU A 248 25.00 0.15 -2.21
CA LEU A 248 23.75 -0.58 -2.05
C LEU A 248 23.99 -2.07 -1.80
N ASP A 249 23.15 -2.66 -0.95
CA ASP A 249 23.09 -4.11 -0.82
C ASP A 249 22.46 -4.75 -2.07
N PRO A 250 22.74 -6.05 -2.35
CA PRO A 250 22.22 -6.72 -3.54
C PRO A 250 20.69 -6.69 -3.67
N TYR A 251 19.95 -6.76 -2.55
CA TYR A 251 18.48 -6.78 -2.59
C TYR A 251 17.90 -5.41 -2.88
N THR A 252 18.41 -4.35 -2.24
CA THR A 252 17.97 -2.97 -2.54
C THR A 252 18.26 -2.62 -3.98
N ARG A 253 19.47 -2.93 -4.49
CA ARG A 253 19.81 -2.69 -5.89
C ARG A 253 18.86 -3.41 -6.85
N ALA A 254 18.65 -4.72 -6.66
CA ALA A 254 17.75 -5.49 -7.52
C ALA A 254 16.31 -4.96 -7.50
N HIS A 255 15.80 -4.62 -6.31
CA HIS A 255 14.46 -4.06 -6.12
C HIS A 255 14.28 -2.72 -6.85
N LEU A 256 15.20 -1.78 -6.65
CA LEU A 256 15.12 -0.46 -7.26
C LEU A 256 15.29 -0.53 -8.79
N SER A 257 16.17 -1.40 -9.29
CA SER A 257 16.31 -1.64 -10.73
C SER A 257 15.04 -2.19 -11.36
N GLU A 258 14.41 -3.19 -10.73
CA GLU A 258 13.12 -3.74 -11.19
C GLU A 258 11.99 -2.72 -11.10
N ALA A 259 11.93 -1.95 -10.00
CA ALA A 259 10.93 -0.88 -9.83
C ALA A 259 11.06 0.17 -10.93
N ARG A 260 12.28 0.66 -11.22
CA ARG A 260 12.52 1.63 -12.31
C ARG A 260 12.07 1.07 -13.66
N LEU A 261 12.45 -0.17 -13.98
CA LEU A 261 12.08 -0.82 -15.23
C LEU A 261 10.56 -0.96 -15.40
N ARG A 262 9.84 -1.32 -14.33
CA ARG A 262 8.36 -1.40 -14.35
C ARG A 262 7.71 -0.06 -14.59
N ILE A 263 8.20 0.97 -13.91
CA ILE A 263 7.72 2.34 -14.09
C ILE A 263 7.91 2.79 -15.54
N GLU A 264 9.11 2.60 -16.10
CA GLU A 264 9.41 2.97 -17.49
C GLU A 264 8.48 2.27 -18.47
N LYS A 265 8.30 0.94 -18.34
CA LYS A 265 7.38 0.17 -19.18
C LYS A 265 5.92 0.63 -19.05
N ALA A 266 5.46 0.96 -17.84
CA ALA A 266 4.12 1.45 -17.63
C ALA A 266 3.90 2.83 -18.30
N LEU A 267 4.85 3.75 -18.12
CA LEU A 267 4.81 5.08 -18.74
C LEU A 267 4.86 5.01 -20.28
N ASP A 268 5.67 4.11 -20.83
CA ASP A 268 5.77 3.88 -22.28
C ASP A 268 4.46 3.29 -22.84
N ALA A 269 3.86 2.32 -22.15
CA ALA A 269 2.58 1.72 -22.56
C ALA A 269 1.46 2.76 -22.63
N GLN A 270 1.42 3.70 -21.68
CA GLN A 270 0.48 4.81 -21.73
C GLN A 270 0.71 5.76 -22.89
N PHE A 271 1.97 6.02 -23.26
CA PHE A 271 2.28 6.84 -24.43
C PHE A 271 1.74 6.19 -25.71
N ILE A 272 1.91 4.87 -25.85
CA ILE A 272 1.40 4.10 -27.00
C ILE A 272 -0.14 4.13 -27.04
N TYR A 273 -0.80 3.93 -25.90
CA TYR A 273 -2.26 3.93 -25.83
C TYR A 273 -2.87 5.32 -26.10
N ASN A 274 -2.23 6.40 -25.63
CA ASN A 274 -2.71 7.78 -25.80
C ASN A 274 -2.25 8.42 -27.12
N ALA A 275 -1.44 7.75 -27.93
CA ALA A 275 -1.14 8.22 -29.27
C ALA A 275 -2.47 8.27 -30.06
N PRO A 276 -2.86 9.43 -30.64
CA PRO A 276 -4.02 9.49 -31.49
C PRO A 276 -3.84 8.44 -32.58
N SER A 277 -4.89 7.69 -32.91
CA SER A 277 -4.89 6.76 -34.04
C SER A 277 -4.72 7.54 -35.34
N TRP A 278 -3.49 7.95 -35.64
CA TRP A 278 -3.07 8.36 -36.96
C TRP A 278 -3.02 7.11 -37.84
N GLY A 279 -4.21 6.76 -38.31
CA GLY A 279 -4.48 5.58 -39.12
C GLY A 279 -5.96 5.48 -39.45
N GLY A 280 -6.57 6.57 -39.91
CA GLY A 280 -7.88 6.53 -40.54
C GLY A 280 -7.82 5.74 -41.84
N GLY A 281 -8.55 4.63 -41.89
CA GLY A 281 -9.22 4.11 -43.08
C GLY A 281 -8.36 3.65 -44.27
N LEU A 282 -8.12 2.35 -44.35
CA LEU A 282 -8.35 1.60 -45.59
C LEU A 282 -9.10 0.32 -45.23
N GLY A 283 -10.33 0.22 -45.74
CA GLY A 283 -11.16 -0.98 -45.63
C GLY A 283 -10.64 -2.12 -46.50
N GLY A 284 -11.02 -3.35 -46.13
CA GLY A 284 -10.80 -4.59 -46.89
C GLY A 284 -9.33 -5.02 -46.91
N ILE A 285 -8.98 -6.30 -46.83
CA ILE A 285 -9.62 -7.47 -47.39
C ILE A 285 -9.21 -8.68 -46.55
N LEU A 286 -10.19 -9.49 -46.13
CA LEU A 286 -10.00 -10.91 -45.82
C LEU A 286 -9.50 -11.60 -47.10
N ILE A 287 -8.20 -11.90 -47.21
CA ILE A 287 -7.69 -12.78 -48.26
C ILE A 287 -7.65 -14.21 -47.71
N LEU A 288 -8.72 -14.94 -48.02
CA LEU A 288 -8.78 -16.39 -48.04
C LEU A 288 -7.96 -16.91 -49.23
N GLY A 289 -7.05 -17.85 -48.95
CA GLY A 289 -6.74 -18.95 -49.87
C GLY A 289 -5.43 -18.88 -50.66
N GLN A 290 -4.68 -19.99 -50.58
CA GLN A 290 -4.18 -20.66 -51.78
C GLN A 290 -4.44 -22.17 -51.64
N PRO A 291 -4.99 -22.84 -52.67
CA PRO A 291 -5.08 -24.30 -52.75
C PRO A 291 -3.74 -24.90 -53.22
N PRO A 292 -3.46 -26.18 -52.94
CA PRO A 292 -2.34 -26.88 -53.56
C PRO A 292 -2.64 -27.21 -55.04
N GLU A 293 -1.65 -26.93 -55.89
CA GLU A 293 -1.63 -27.27 -57.32
C GLU A 293 -1.37 -28.77 -57.55
N GLN A 294 -2.12 -29.29 -58.53
CA GLN A 294 -1.94 -30.48 -59.37
C GLN A 294 -1.88 -31.87 -58.71
#